data_AF-A0A932WWM7-F1
#
_entry.id   AF-A0A932WWM7-F1
#
_cell.length_a   1.000
_cell.length_b   1.000
_cell.length_c   1.000
_cell.angle_alpha   90.00
_cell.angle_beta   90.00
_cell.angle_gamma   90.00
#
_symmetry.space_group_name_H-M   'P 1'
#
loop_
_entity.id
_entity.type
_entity.pdbx_description
1 polymer ?
#
loop_
_entity_poly.entity_id
_entity_poly.type
_entity_poly.pdbx_seq_one_letter_code
_entity_poly.pdbx_strand_id
1 'polypeptide(L)'
;MENKTVTGKITFIHHDKQYATIEYTLNGKKKTITGSIAEKDQQKLKDQKIIKKIHHYNIGDEVSFIITLSMRGDKMIADCMQFLFNNELDNILQKATIENRLVGYLKKVDDDYFVKETSSYILFPLVLSAWERKPKEDALNEPIFFKLNNIEKGAKSTASLFRSEYIPEFLHAMNSFNKKEPVNATIYNITPHAIYIHLVGNKIEAKIALAKEDDDKTPVAELKIGDVIKVKITFISGLKIVVERV
;
A
#
# COMPACT_ATOMS: atom_id res chain seq x y z
N MET A 1 16.35 -44.97 4.33
CA MET A 1 16.92 -43.63 4.62
C MET A 1 15.89 -42.92 5.47
N GLU A 2 16.25 -42.44 6.66
CA GLU A 2 15.36 -41.59 7.44
C GLU A 2 14.99 -40.37 6.60
N ASN A 3 13.70 -40.19 6.32
CA ASN A 3 13.18 -39.04 5.59
C ASN A 3 13.33 -37.80 6.47
N LYS A 4 14.52 -37.22 6.48
CA LYS A 4 14.80 -36.02 7.26
C LYS A 4 13.99 -34.86 6.66
N THR A 5 13.06 -34.35 7.44
CA THR A 5 12.32 -33.13 7.11
C THR A 5 13.30 -31.95 7.05
N VAL A 6 13.22 -31.17 5.98
CA VAL A 6 14.01 -29.99 5.71
C VAL A 6 13.07 -28.78 5.71
N THR A 7 13.58 -27.62 6.13
CA THR A 7 12.86 -26.35 6.03
C THR A 7 13.50 -25.46 4.97
N GLY A 8 12.69 -24.63 4.33
CA GLY A 8 13.16 -23.66 3.36
C GLY A 8 12.08 -22.66 2.97
N LYS A 9 12.50 -21.62 2.27
CA LYS A 9 11.67 -20.48 1.89
C LYS A 9 11.31 -20.53 0.43
N ILE A 10 10.03 -20.33 0.11
CA ILE A 10 9.60 -20.18 -1.29
C ILE A 10 10.13 -18.86 -1.84
N THR A 11 10.96 -18.93 -2.88
CA THR A 11 11.55 -17.76 -3.55
C THR A 11 10.90 -17.47 -4.89
N PHE A 12 10.20 -18.43 -5.48
CA PHE A 12 9.50 -18.25 -6.75
C PHE A 12 8.32 -19.21 -6.89
N ILE A 13 7.25 -18.75 -7.54
CA ILE A 13 6.09 -19.57 -7.89
C ILE A 13 5.85 -19.48 -9.39
N HIS A 14 5.79 -20.62 -10.04
CA HIS A 14 5.38 -20.73 -11.44
C HIS A 14 3.91 -21.12 -11.50
N HIS A 15 3.03 -20.13 -11.63
CA HIS A 15 1.58 -20.36 -11.62
C HIS A 15 1.12 -21.32 -12.72
N ASP A 16 1.59 -21.18 -13.96
CA ASP A 16 1.12 -22.05 -15.05
C ASP A 16 1.51 -23.52 -14.87
N LYS A 17 2.73 -23.75 -14.37
CA LYS A 17 3.25 -25.11 -14.16
C LYS A 17 2.87 -25.69 -12.80
N GLN A 18 2.33 -24.87 -11.89
CA GLN A 18 1.96 -25.26 -10.53
C GLN A 18 3.15 -25.84 -9.73
N TYR A 19 4.31 -25.19 -9.80
CA TYR A 19 5.49 -25.50 -8.98
C TYR A 19 6.03 -24.28 -8.24
N ALA A 20 6.61 -24.52 -7.07
CA ALA A 20 7.36 -23.54 -6.31
C ALA A 20 8.85 -23.90 -6.30
N THR A 21 9.71 -22.88 -6.36
CA THR A 21 11.14 -22.98 -6.07
C THR A 21 11.37 -22.61 -4.61
N ILE A 22 12.06 -23.48 -3.89
CA ILE A 22 12.33 -23.34 -2.46
C ILE A 22 13.85 -23.22 -2.27
N GLU A 23 14.29 -22.14 -1.62
CA GLU A 23 15.67 -22.00 -1.14
C GLU A 23 15.79 -22.64 0.24
N TYR A 24 16.78 -23.50 0.42
CA TYR A 24 17.04 -24.20 1.68
C TYR A 24 18.54 -24.34 1.92
N THR A 25 18.93 -24.64 3.17
CA THR A 25 20.33 -24.85 3.54
C THR A 25 20.62 -26.33 3.74
N LEU A 26 21.64 -26.85 3.06
CA LEU A 26 22.14 -28.21 3.23
C LEU A 26 23.66 -28.17 3.42
N ASN A 27 24.14 -28.68 4.56
CA ASN A 27 25.56 -28.69 4.93
C ASN A 27 26.22 -27.30 4.83
N GLY A 28 25.52 -26.27 5.31
CA GLY A 28 25.99 -24.88 5.28
C GLY A 28 25.96 -24.19 3.91
N LYS A 29 25.50 -24.88 2.86
CA LYS A 29 25.37 -24.31 1.51
C LYS A 29 23.91 -24.06 1.17
N LYS A 30 23.63 -22.88 0.60
CA LYS A 30 22.32 -22.57 0.00
C LYS A 30 22.11 -23.42 -1.24
N LYS A 31 20.94 -24.03 -1.34
CA LYS A 31 20.49 -24.84 -2.48
C LYS A 31 19.06 -24.47 -2.82
N THR A 32 18.64 -24.81 -4.03
CA THR A 32 17.26 -24.69 -4.46
C THR A 32 16.68 -26.05 -4.81
N ILE A 33 15.38 -26.21 -4.59
CA ILE A 33 14.64 -27.41 -4.96
C ILE A 33 13.24 -27.01 -5.43
N THR A 34 12.65 -27.80 -6.33
CA THR A 34 11.29 -27.57 -6.81
C THR A 34 10.31 -28.49 -6.10
N GLY A 35 9.16 -27.97 -5.71
CA GLY A 35 8.05 -28.75 -5.17
C GLY A 35 6.73 -28.43 -5.88
N SER A 36 5.86 -29.43 -5.99
CA SER A 36 4.52 -29.25 -6.59
C SER A 36 3.65 -28.45 -5.64
N ILE A 37 2.94 -27.45 -6.17
CA ILE A 37 1.90 -26.72 -5.45
C ILE A 37 0.50 -27.00 -6.01
N ALA A 38 0.40 -27.92 -6.98
CA ALA A 38 -0.85 -28.27 -7.62
C ALA A 38 -1.86 -28.79 -6.59
N GLU A 39 -3.09 -28.27 -6.65
CA GLU A 39 -4.16 -28.64 -5.72
C GLU A 39 -4.42 -30.15 -5.69
N LYS A 40 -4.34 -30.82 -6.84
CA LYS A 40 -4.51 -32.28 -6.96
C LYS A 40 -3.47 -33.06 -6.16
N ASP A 41 -2.23 -32.59 -6.10
CA ASP A 41 -1.17 -33.27 -5.35
C ASP A 41 -1.33 -33.01 -3.85
N GLN A 42 -1.68 -31.78 -3.47
CA GLN A 42 -2.01 -31.44 -2.08
C GLN A 42 -3.22 -32.23 -1.57
N GLN A 43 -4.25 -32.44 -2.40
CA GLN A 43 -5.42 -33.23 -2.03
C GLN A 43 -5.04 -34.69 -1.71
N LYS A 44 -4.18 -35.32 -2.51
CA LYS A 44 -3.66 -36.67 -2.22
C LYS A 44 -2.93 -36.72 -0.87
N LEU A 45 -2.08 -35.73 -0.60
CA LEU A 45 -1.36 -35.64 0.68
C LEU A 45 -2.31 -35.42 1.86
N LYS A 46 -3.40 -34.68 1.65
CA LYS A 46 -4.44 -34.45 2.65
C LYS A 46 -5.24 -35.74 2.92
N ASP A 47 -5.61 -36.48 1.89
CA ASP A 47 -6.32 -37.76 2.00
C ASP A 47 -5.48 -38.81 2.73
N GLN A 48 -4.16 -38.78 2.51
CA GLN A 48 -3.18 -39.60 3.23
C GLN A 48 -2.86 -39.07 4.65
N LYS A 49 -3.50 -37.98 5.09
CA LYS A 49 -3.29 -37.32 6.39
C LYS A 49 -1.85 -36.86 6.65
N ILE A 50 -1.07 -36.65 5.58
CA ILE A 50 0.28 -36.09 5.67
C ILE A 50 0.19 -34.60 5.94
N ILE A 51 -0.75 -33.90 5.29
CA ILE A 51 -1.01 -32.47 5.51
C ILE A 51 -2.43 -32.26 6.05
N LYS A 52 -2.62 -31.23 6.88
CA LYS A 52 -3.91 -30.94 7.51
C LYS A 52 -4.91 -30.24 6.58
N LYS A 53 -4.41 -29.41 5.66
CA LYS A 53 -5.22 -28.60 4.75
C LYS A 53 -4.45 -28.32 3.46
N ILE A 54 -5.19 -28.01 2.40
CA ILE A 54 -4.63 -27.42 1.19
C ILE A 54 -4.21 -25.99 1.51
N HIS A 55 -3.04 -25.59 1.03
CA HIS A 55 -2.49 -24.25 1.22
C HIS A 55 -2.21 -23.60 -0.14
N HIS A 56 -2.63 -22.34 -0.27
CA HIS A 56 -2.24 -21.51 -1.40
C HIS A 56 -0.88 -20.90 -1.10
N TYR A 57 0.17 -21.53 -1.61
CA TYR A 57 1.55 -21.09 -1.38
C TYR A 57 1.80 -19.73 -2.02
N ASN A 58 2.52 -18.87 -1.28
CA ASN A 58 2.97 -17.56 -1.75
C ASN A 58 4.50 -17.46 -1.67
N ILE A 59 5.06 -16.50 -2.40
CA ILE A 59 6.48 -16.14 -2.23
C ILE A 59 6.68 -15.66 -0.78
N GLY A 60 7.77 -16.09 -0.16
CA GLY A 60 8.07 -15.78 1.23
C GLY A 60 7.52 -16.79 2.24
N ASP A 61 6.66 -17.72 1.83
CA ASP A 61 6.22 -18.81 2.70
C ASP A 61 7.42 -19.67 3.12
N GLU A 62 7.58 -19.84 4.43
CA GLU A 62 8.44 -20.86 5.00
C GLU A 62 7.70 -22.19 5.02
N VAL A 63 8.35 -23.22 4.49
CA VAL A 63 7.77 -24.54 4.31
C VAL A 63 8.69 -25.61 4.88
N SER A 64 8.10 -26.70 5.36
CA SER A 64 8.80 -27.95 5.59
C SER A 64 8.51 -28.94 4.46
N PHE A 65 9.47 -29.80 4.13
CA PHE A 65 9.35 -30.78 3.06
C PHE A 65 10.34 -31.94 3.25
N ILE A 66 10.15 -33.01 2.49
CA ILE A 66 11.08 -34.15 2.40
C ILE A 66 11.71 -34.11 1.01
N ILE A 67 13.03 -34.37 0.94
CA ILE A 67 13.72 -34.47 -0.35
C ILE A 67 13.58 -35.89 -0.88
N THR A 68 12.90 -36.03 -2.01
CA THR A 68 12.68 -37.34 -2.67
C THR A 68 13.09 -37.27 -4.14
N LEU A 69 13.30 -38.43 -4.76
CA LEU A 69 13.49 -38.54 -6.19
C LEU A 69 12.15 -38.29 -6.90
N SER A 70 12.17 -37.62 -8.04
CA SER A 70 10.98 -37.44 -8.88
C SER A 70 10.40 -38.80 -9.31
N MET A 71 9.14 -38.84 -9.74
CA MET A 71 8.53 -40.07 -10.28
C MET A 71 9.30 -40.67 -11.47
N ARG A 72 10.01 -39.84 -12.25
CA ARG A 72 10.87 -40.29 -13.37
C ARG A 72 12.28 -40.66 -12.92
N GLY A 73 12.63 -40.36 -11.67
CA GLY A 73 13.94 -40.62 -11.07
C GLY A 73 15.07 -39.71 -11.56
N ASP A 74 14.75 -38.67 -12.32
CA ASP A 74 15.72 -37.81 -13.01
C ASP A 74 16.23 -36.65 -12.16
N LYS A 75 15.48 -36.25 -11.12
CA LYS A 75 15.83 -35.10 -10.27
C LYS A 75 15.29 -35.23 -8.85
N MET A 76 15.91 -34.48 -7.93
CA MET A 76 15.41 -34.32 -6.56
C MET A 76 14.29 -33.28 -6.53
N ILE A 77 13.24 -33.56 -5.77
CA ILE A 77 12.08 -32.69 -5.56
C ILE A 77 11.76 -32.54 -4.08
N ALA A 78 11.06 -31.45 -3.75
CA ALA A 78 10.45 -31.27 -2.45
C ALA A 78 9.07 -31.93 -2.48
N ASP A 79 8.91 -32.96 -1.66
CA ASP A 79 7.66 -33.69 -1.49
C ASP A 79 7.12 -33.48 -0.07
N CYS A 80 5.84 -33.78 0.13
CA CYS A 80 5.14 -33.58 1.41
C CYS A 80 5.28 -32.15 1.96
N MET A 81 5.25 -31.15 1.07
CA MET A 81 5.37 -29.74 1.46
C MET A 81 4.28 -29.33 2.45
N GLN A 82 4.66 -28.60 3.50
CA GLN A 82 3.75 -28.05 4.50
C GLN A 82 4.10 -26.60 4.78
N PHE A 83 3.09 -25.74 4.78
CA PHE A 83 3.24 -24.35 5.21
C PHE A 83 3.54 -24.27 6.71
N LEU A 84 4.50 -23.43 7.07
CA LEU A 84 4.84 -23.11 8.45
C LEU A 84 4.34 -21.71 8.82
N PHE A 85 4.87 -20.68 8.17
CA PHE A 85 4.53 -19.27 8.39
C PHE A 85 5.00 -18.40 7.22
N ASN A 86 4.57 -17.14 7.16
CA ASN A 86 5.10 -16.13 6.25
C ASN A 86 5.15 -14.78 6.99
N ASN A 87 6.36 -14.27 7.20
CA ASN A 87 6.59 -13.05 7.97
C ASN A 87 6.92 -11.85 7.06
N GLU A 88 6.76 -11.95 5.74
CA GLU A 88 7.15 -10.89 4.81
C GLU A 88 6.40 -9.58 5.07
N LEU A 89 5.08 -9.66 5.34
CA LEU A 89 4.29 -8.48 5.67
C LEU A 89 4.82 -7.80 6.93
N ASP A 90 5.00 -8.55 8.02
CA ASP A 90 5.49 -8.03 9.29
C ASP A 90 6.88 -7.42 9.15
N ASN A 91 7.78 -8.07 8.40
CA ASN A 91 9.11 -7.57 8.10
C ASN A 91 9.06 -6.23 7.35
N ILE A 92 8.16 -6.07 6.38
CA ILE A 92 7.99 -4.82 5.64
C ILE A 92 7.44 -3.72 6.55
N LEU A 93 6.44 -4.03 7.38
CA LEU A 93 5.85 -3.07 8.32
C LEU A 93 6.86 -2.60 9.37
N GLN A 94 7.68 -3.51 9.89
CA GLN A 94 8.76 -3.17 10.82
C GLN A 94 9.82 -2.30 10.14
N LYS A 95 10.23 -2.63 8.91
CA LYS A 95 11.14 -1.77 8.12
C LYS A 95 10.55 -0.38 7.92
N ALA A 96 9.28 -0.28 7.55
CA ALA A 96 8.59 0.99 7.35
C ALA A 96 8.46 1.82 8.64
N THR A 97 8.51 1.18 9.82
CA THR A 97 8.50 1.87 11.12
C THR A 97 9.85 2.55 11.41
N ILE A 98 10.95 1.99 10.91
CA ILE A 98 12.31 2.55 11.07
C ILE A 98 12.61 3.55 9.94
N GLU A 99 12.42 3.12 8.69
CA GLU A 99 12.63 3.94 7.49
C GLU A 99 11.49 3.68 6.50
N ASN A 100 10.57 4.63 6.40
CA ASN A 100 9.40 4.52 5.53
C ASN A 100 9.70 4.95 4.08
N ARG A 101 10.69 4.29 3.48
CA ARG A 101 11.09 4.50 2.08
C ARG A 101 11.33 3.14 1.44
N LEU A 102 10.32 2.63 0.77
CA LEU A 102 10.30 1.30 0.15
C LEU A 102 10.36 1.43 -1.38
N VAL A 103 10.71 0.32 -2.05
CA VAL A 103 10.75 0.22 -3.51
C VAL A 103 9.73 -0.81 -3.97
N GLY A 104 8.96 -0.46 -4.99
CA GLY A 104 7.93 -1.32 -5.56
C GLY A 104 7.62 -0.95 -7.00
N TYR A 105 6.85 -1.79 -7.68
CA TYR A 105 6.40 -1.54 -9.03
C TYR A 105 4.99 -0.99 -9.01
N LEU A 106 4.77 0.11 -9.73
CA LEU A 106 3.42 0.66 -9.91
C LEU A 106 2.61 -0.29 -10.80
N LYS A 107 1.43 -0.67 -10.34
CA LYS A 107 0.45 -1.48 -11.08
C LYS A 107 -0.87 -0.74 -11.14
N LYS A 108 -1.61 -0.94 -12.22
CA LYS A 108 -2.97 -0.45 -12.39
C LYS A 108 -3.88 -1.64 -12.69
N VAL A 109 -4.98 -1.73 -11.97
CA VAL A 109 -6.04 -2.73 -12.21
C VAL A 109 -7.33 -1.93 -12.30
N ASP A 110 -7.96 -1.98 -13.48
CA ASP A 110 -9.08 -1.12 -13.83
C ASP A 110 -8.72 0.37 -13.63
N ASP A 111 -9.39 1.06 -12.70
CA ASP A 111 -9.15 2.47 -12.37
C ASP A 111 -8.30 2.67 -11.09
N ASP A 112 -7.96 1.58 -10.40
CA ASP A 112 -7.24 1.61 -9.13
C ASP A 112 -5.74 1.34 -9.30
N TYR A 113 -4.95 2.06 -8.52
CA TYR A 113 -3.50 1.90 -8.50
C TYR A 113 -3.05 1.09 -7.29
N PHE A 114 -2.01 0.28 -7.49
CA PHE A 114 -1.38 -0.53 -6.48
C PHE A 114 0.14 -0.42 -6.59
N VAL A 115 0.82 -0.65 -5.48
CA VAL A 115 2.27 -0.83 -5.47
C VAL A 115 2.59 -2.26 -5.08
N LYS A 116 3.28 -2.96 -5.98
CA LYS A 116 3.80 -4.30 -5.72
C LYS A 116 5.21 -4.20 -5.16
N GLU A 117 5.42 -4.51 -3.89
CA GLU A 117 6.75 -4.43 -3.28
C GLU A 117 7.71 -5.43 -3.95
N THR A 118 8.96 -4.99 -4.19
CA THR A 118 9.94 -5.72 -5.01
C THR A 118 10.35 -7.10 -4.48
N SER A 119 10.41 -7.27 -3.16
CA SER A 119 11.03 -8.45 -2.52
C SER A 119 10.00 -9.53 -2.19
N SER A 120 8.87 -9.10 -1.64
CA SER A 120 7.79 -9.92 -1.11
C SER A 120 6.65 -10.12 -2.10
N TYR A 121 6.59 -9.28 -3.14
CA TYR A 121 5.51 -9.28 -4.13
C TYR A 121 4.13 -8.92 -3.54
N ILE A 122 4.09 -8.43 -2.28
CA ILE A 122 2.87 -7.96 -1.62
C ILE A 122 2.36 -6.70 -2.32
N LEU A 123 1.06 -6.66 -2.57
CA LEU A 123 0.36 -5.54 -3.19
C LEU A 123 -0.25 -4.63 -2.12
N PHE A 124 0.07 -3.35 -2.18
CA PHE A 124 -0.56 -2.32 -1.35
C PHE A 124 -1.40 -1.39 -2.22
N PRO A 125 -2.66 -1.10 -1.84
CA PRO A 125 -3.46 -0.09 -2.53
C PRO A 125 -2.77 1.27 -2.47
N LEU A 126 -2.62 1.94 -3.60
CA LEU A 126 -2.00 3.26 -3.69
C LEU A 126 -3.07 4.33 -3.48
N VAL A 127 -2.95 5.07 -2.37
CA VAL A 127 -3.80 6.22 -2.08
C VAL A 127 -3.14 7.46 -2.70
N LEU A 128 -3.82 8.02 -3.69
CA LEU A 128 -3.47 9.28 -4.32
C LEU A 128 -4.29 10.42 -3.73
N SER A 129 -3.67 11.58 -3.56
CA SER A 129 -4.38 12.80 -3.20
C SER A 129 -5.30 13.26 -4.33
N ALA A 130 -6.42 13.90 -3.99
CA ALA A 130 -7.26 14.61 -4.97
C ALA A 130 -6.50 15.74 -5.69
N TRP A 131 -5.41 16.25 -5.10
CA TRP A 131 -4.58 17.32 -5.63
C TRP A 131 -3.25 16.82 -6.22
N GLU A 132 -3.03 15.51 -6.24
CA GLU A 132 -1.87 14.87 -6.84
C GLU A 132 -2.16 14.56 -8.30
N ARG A 133 -1.16 14.77 -9.15
CA ARG A 133 -1.20 14.36 -10.54
C ARG A 133 -1.18 12.83 -10.57
N LYS A 134 -2.13 12.24 -11.31
CA LYS A 134 -2.14 10.81 -11.50
C LYS A 134 -0.81 10.35 -12.11
N PRO A 135 -0.27 9.20 -11.69
CA PRO A 135 0.88 8.60 -12.34
C PRO A 135 0.60 8.42 -13.83
N LYS A 136 1.58 8.79 -14.64
CA LYS A 136 1.53 8.57 -16.09
C LYS A 136 1.55 7.07 -16.40
N GLU A 137 0.97 6.68 -17.52
CA GLU A 137 0.88 5.27 -17.91
C GLU A 137 2.24 4.64 -18.26
N ASP A 138 3.19 5.46 -18.71
CA ASP A 138 4.58 5.05 -18.96
C ASP A 138 5.34 4.68 -17.68
N ALA A 139 4.88 5.15 -16.51
CA ALA A 139 5.44 4.78 -15.21
C ALA A 139 4.89 3.44 -14.68
N LEU A 140 3.94 2.80 -15.38
CA LEU A 140 3.44 1.48 -14.99
C LEU A 140 4.53 0.44 -15.16
N ASN A 141 4.66 -0.44 -14.16
CA ASN A 141 5.67 -1.49 -14.07
C ASN A 141 7.11 -1.00 -13.86
N GLU A 142 7.33 0.31 -13.74
CA GLU A 142 8.63 0.88 -13.36
C GLU A 142 8.82 0.87 -11.82
N PRO A 143 10.06 0.74 -11.34
CA PRO A 143 10.35 0.82 -9.92
C PRO A 143 10.16 2.26 -9.41
N ILE A 144 9.29 2.40 -8.41
CA ILE A 144 8.99 3.65 -7.73
C ILE A 144 9.34 3.56 -6.25
N PHE A 145 9.68 4.71 -5.66
CA PHE A 145 9.75 4.83 -4.21
C PHE A 145 8.35 5.12 -3.64
N PHE A 146 7.97 4.39 -2.62
CA PHE A 146 6.70 4.56 -1.92
C PHE A 146 6.90 4.49 -0.40
N LYS A 147 5.87 4.91 0.33
CA LYS A 147 5.78 4.80 1.78
C LYS A 147 4.48 4.10 2.16
N LEU A 148 4.47 3.42 3.30
CA LEU A 148 3.27 2.83 3.87
C LEU A 148 2.56 3.81 4.81
N ASN A 149 1.24 3.85 4.71
CA ASN A 149 0.35 4.52 5.62
C ASN A 149 -0.39 3.49 6.48
N ASN A 150 -0.80 3.89 7.69
CA ASN A 150 -1.49 3.03 8.65
C ASN A 150 -0.72 1.72 8.92
N ILE A 151 0.58 1.81 9.19
CA ILE A 151 1.48 0.66 9.43
C ILE A 151 0.95 -0.19 10.61
N GLU A 152 0.33 0.46 11.59
CA GLU A 152 -0.28 -0.16 12.76
C GLU A 152 -1.50 -1.05 12.43
N LYS A 153 -2.08 -0.92 11.22
CA LYS A 153 -3.25 -1.69 10.78
C LYS A 153 -2.90 -2.92 9.94
N GLY A 154 -1.62 -3.28 9.86
CA GLY A 154 -1.14 -4.52 9.24
C GLY A 154 -1.68 -4.76 7.83
N ALA A 155 -2.57 -5.73 7.68
CA ALA A 155 -3.21 -6.07 6.41
C ALA A 155 -4.00 -4.92 5.75
N LYS A 156 -4.33 -3.85 6.48
CA LYS A 156 -5.03 -2.66 5.95
C LYS A 156 -4.09 -1.48 5.67
N SER A 157 -2.78 -1.69 5.73
CA SER A 157 -1.81 -0.67 5.33
C SER A 157 -1.99 -0.34 3.85
N THR A 158 -1.79 0.93 3.52
CA THR A 158 -1.89 1.44 2.15
C THR A 158 -0.58 2.07 1.74
N ALA A 159 -0.35 2.28 0.45
CA ALA A 159 0.81 2.97 -0.06
C ALA A 159 0.49 4.42 -0.42
N SER A 160 1.48 5.29 -0.35
CA SER A 160 1.52 6.57 -1.04
C SER A 160 2.86 6.74 -1.74
N LEU A 161 2.90 7.52 -2.80
CA LEU A 161 4.16 7.84 -3.47
C LEU A 161 5.10 8.55 -2.48
N PHE A 162 6.38 8.19 -2.53
CA PHE A 162 7.38 8.85 -1.69
C PHE A 162 7.61 10.29 -2.15
N ARG A 163 7.49 10.54 -3.47
CA ARG A 163 7.49 11.86 -4.08
C ARG A 163 6.23 12.03 -4.91
N SER A 164 5.29 12.78 -4.35
CA SER A 164 4.06 13.17 -5.03
C SER A 164 4.28 14.40 -5.90
N GLU A 165 3.72 14.39 -7.10
CA GLU A 165 3.66 15.56 -7.97
C GLU A 165 2.29 16.23 -7.79
N TYR A 166 2.24 17.36 -7.08
CA TYR A 166 0.99 18.07 -6.84
C TYR A 166 0.65 19.10 -7.92
N ILE A 167 -0.63 19.47 -8.01
CA ILE A 167 -1.06 20.60 -8.83
C ILE A 167 -0.49 21.93 -8.28
N PRO A 168 -0.22 22.93 -9.14
CA PRO A 168 0.36 24.22 -8.72
C PRO A 168 -0.44 24.93 -7.62
N GLU A 169 -1.77 24.82 -7.66
CA GLU A 169 -2.68 25.42 -6.69
C GLU A 169 -2.43 24.85 -5.28
N PHE A 170 -2.12 23.55 -5.19
CA PHE A 170 -1.87 22.88 -3.90
C PHE A 170 -0.48 23.20 -3.36
N LEU A 171 0.51 23.31 -4.25
CA LEU A 171 1.83 23.80 -3.89
C LEU A 171 1.77 25.23 -3.35
N HIS A 172 0.95 26.09 -3.95
CA HIS A 172 0.72 27.44 -3.44
C HIS A 172 0.08 27.42 -2.04
N ALA A 173 -0.98 26.63 -1.84
CA ALA A 173 -1.61 26.47 -0.52
C ALA A 173 -0.62 25.96 0.54
N MET A 174 0.23 24.99 0.20
CA MET A 174 1.25 24.45 1.10
C MET A 174 2.32 25.50 1.46
N ASN A 175 2.72 26.33 0.50
CA ASN A 175 3.61 27.46 0.76
C ASN A 175 2.99 28.50 1.70
N SER A 176 1.73 28.89 1.47
CA SER A 176 1.01 29.83 2.35
C SER A 176 0.86 29.27 3.77
N PHE A 177 0.58 27.97 3.90
CA PHE A 177 0.54 27.29 5.20
C PHE A 177 1.89 27.37 5.94
N ASN A 178 2.99 27.03 5.26
CA ASN A 178 4.33 27.05 5.86
C ASN A 178 4.74 28.47 6.30
N LYS A 179 4.36 29.50 5.54
CA LYS A 179 4.60 30.90 5.88
C LYS A 179 3.59 31.47 6.88
N LYS A 180 2.54 30.73 7.22
CA LYS A 180 1.40 31.18 8.05
C LYS A 180 0.71 32.43 7.50
N GLU A 181 0.73 32.60 6.18
CA GLU A 181 0.16 33.74 5.47
C GLU A 181 -1.35 33.53 5.21
N PRO A 182 -2.19 34.57 5.41
CA PRO A 182 -3.57 34.54 4.97
C PRO A 182 -3.69 34.40 3.46
N VAL A 183 -4.65 33.60 3.01
CA VAL A 183 -4.99 33.39 1.61
C VAL A 183 -6.36 34.00 1.34
N ASN A 184 -6.52 34.66 0.19
CA ASN A 184 -7.81 35.14 -0.28
C ASN A 184 -8.58 33.97 -0.91
N ALA A 185 -9.72 33.62 -0.33
CA ALA A 185 -10.57 32.54 -0.79
C ALA A 185 -11.93 33.07 -1.26
N THR A 186 -12.48 32.49 -2.32
CA THR A 186 -13.78 32.91 -2.88
C THR A 186 -14.89 31.98 -2.38
N ILE A 187 -15.97 32.55 -1.87
CA ILE A 187 -17.13 31.77 -1.42
C ILE A 187 -17.91 31.24 -2.62
N TYR A 188 -18.10 29.92 -2.70
CA TYR A 188 -18.91 29.31 -3.76
C TYR A 188 -20.25 28.78 -3.27
N ASN A 189 -20.38 28.48 -1.97
CA ASN A 189 -21.63 28.02 -1.37
C ASN A 189 -21.70 28.38 0.12
N ILE A 190 -22.90 28.69 0.60
CA ILE A 190 -23.17 29.01 2.01
C ILE A 190 -24.33 28.14 2.49
N THR A 191 -24.13 27.46 3.60
CA THR A 191 -25.15 26.66 4.28
C THR A 191 -25.33 27.15 5.72
N PRO A 192 -26.43 26.79 6.41
CA PRO A 192 -26.63 27.15 7.82
C PRO A 192 -25.53 26.68 8.79
N HIS A 193 -24.67 25.75 8.36
CA HIS A 193 -23.64 25.13 9.21
C HIS A 193 -22.20 25.39 8.74
N ALA A 194 -22.01 25.79 7.49
CA ALA A 194 -20.67 25.95 6.91
C ALA A 194 -20.65 26.89 5.72
N ILE A 195 -19.52 27.57 5.55
CA ILE A 195 -19.17 28.34 4.36
C ILE A 195 -18.19 27.50 3.53
N TYR A 196 -18.50 27.28 2.26
CA TYR A 196 -17.66 26.56 1.34
C TYR A 196 -16.92 27.54 0.43
N ILE A 197 -15.61 27.33 0.33
CA ILE A 197 -14.69 28.26 -0.31
C ILE A 197 -13.78 27.56 -1.31
N HIS A 198 -13.37 28.30 -2.33
CA HIS A 198 -12.21 27.98 -3.15
C HIS A 198 -10.99 28.73 -2.61
N LEU A 199 -9.99 27.99 -2.14
CA LEU A 199 -8.80 28.52 -1.46
C LEU A 199 -7.78 29.14 -2.43
N VAL A 200 -7.46 28.44 -3.51
CA VAL A 200 -6.49 28.85 -4.53
C VAL A 200 -7.04 28.41 -5.88
N GLY A 201 -7.35 29.39 -6.73
CA GLY A 201 -8.08 29.14 -7.97
C GLY A 201 -9.46 28.54 -7.69
N ASN A 202 -9.93 27.64 -8.56
CA ASN A 202 -11.22 26.95 -8.45
C ASN A 202 -11.07 25.43 -8.18
N LYS A 203 -9.85 24.94 -7.93
CA LYS A 203 -9.56 23.49 -7.81
C LYS A 203 -9.39 23.00 -6.38
N ILE A 204 -9.18 23.91 -5.43
CA ILE A 204 -9.02 23.56 -4.02
C ILE A 204 -10.23 24.05 -3.25
N GLU A 205 -11.06 23.11 -2.85
CA GLU A 205 -12.23 23.38 -2.03
C GLU A 205 -11.92 23.13 -0.56
N ALA A 206 -12.42 24.01 0.29
CA ALA A 206 -12.40 23.83 1.73
C ALA A 206 -13.70 24.33 2.35
N LYS A 207 -13.94 23.92 3.59
CA LYS A 207 -15.09 24.35 4.37
C LYS A 207 -14.63 25.06 5.63
N ILE A 208 -15.32 26.14 5.97
CA ILE A 208 -15.22 26.82 7.26
C ILE A 208 -16.46 26.43 8.04
N ALA A 209 -16.28 25.77 9.19
CA ALA A 209 -17.38 25.49 10.09
C ALA A 209 -17.83 26.79 10.76
N LEU A 210 -19.13 27.03 10.80
CA LEU A 210 -19.69 28.11 11.58
C LEU A 210 -19.87 27.59 13.00
N ALA A 211 -19.15 28.16 13.96
CA ALA A 211 -19.36 27.83 15.37
C ALA A 211 -20.81 28.15 15.76
N LYS A 212 -21.41 27.28 16.57
CA LYS A 212 -22.68 27.60 17.23
C LYS A 212 -22.34 28.51 18.39
N GLU A 213 -22.65 29.80 18.22
CA GLU A 213 -22.58 30.87 19.23
C GLU A 213 -21.13 31.23 19.64
N ASP A 214 -20.86 32.54 19.74
CA ASP A 214 -19.61 33.19 20.17
C ASP A 214 -18.38 33.15 19.26
N ASP A 215 -18.45 33.79 18.09
CA ASP A 215 -17.23 34.42 17.56
C ASP A 215 -17.56 35.75 16.86
N ASP A 216 -16.93 36.82 17.35
CA ASP A 216 -17.07 38.24 17.00
C ASP A 216 -16.59 38.57 15.56
N LYS A 217 -16.60 37.59 14.65
CA LYS A 217 -16.09 37.67 13.28
C LYS A 217 -17.24 37.79 12.30
N THR A 218 -17.57 39.04 11.92
CA THR A 218 -18.52 39.47 10.87
C THR A 218 -19.71 38.54 10.65
N PRO A 219 -20.94 38.93 11.05
CA PRO A 219 -22.10 38.05 10.98
C PRO A 219 -22.24 37.39 9.61
N VAL A 220 -22.45 36.06 9.62
CA VAL A 220 -22.66 35.22 8.42
C VAL A 220 -23.74 35.82 7.50
N ALA A 221 -24.66 36.60 8.08
CA ALA A 221 -25.73 37.32 7.39
C ALA A 221 -25.25 38.31 6.30
N GLU A 222 -24.00 38.74 6.30
CA GLU A 222 -23.48 39.70 5.32
C GLU A 222 -22.70 39.05 4.16
N LEU A 223 -22.37 37.75 4.25
CA LEU A 223 -21.56 37.07 3.25
C LEU A 223 -22.42 36.53 2.10
N LYS A 224 -21.98 36.78 0.86
CA LYS A 224 -22.63 36.31 -0.37
C LYS A 224 -21.71 35.38 -1.15
N ILE A 225 -22.34 34.54 -1.98
CA ILE A 225 -21.62 33.73 -2.97
C ILE A 225 -20.90 34.70 -3.93
N GLY A 226 -19.61 34.45 -4.16
CA GLY A 226 -18.72 35.30 -4.94
C GLY A 226 -17.84 36.23 -4.10
N ASP A 227 -18.14 36.41 -2.81
CA ASP A 227 -17.31 37.24 -1.94
C ASP A 227 -15.93 36.62 -1.71
N VAL A 228 -14.93 37.50 -1.58
CA VAL A 228 -13.55 37.12 -1.28
C VAL A 228 -13.28 37.36 0.21
N ILE A 229 -12.96 36.30 0.94
CA ILE A 229 -12.63 36.34 2.36
C ILE A 229 -11.18 35.93 2.61
N LYS A 230 -10.56 36.53 3.62
CA LYS A 230 -9.24 36.11 4.08
C LYS A 230 -9.36 34.94 5.03
N VAL A 231 -8.64 33.87 4.70
CA VAL A 231 -8.61 32.64 5.50
C VAL A 231 -7.17 32.24 5.78
N LYS A 232 -6.97 31.57 6.91
CA LYS A 232 -5.69 31.00 7.28
C LYS A 232 -5.81 29.48 7.23
N ILE A 233 -4.86 28.84 6.57
CA ILE A 233 -4.76 27.38 6.56
C ILE A 233 -4.20 26.95 7.91
N THR A 234 -4.95 26.15 8.68
CA THR A 234 -4.53 25.64 10.00
C THR A 234 -4.01 24.22 9.93
N PHE A 235 -4.41 23.47 8.91
CA PHE A 235 -3.87 22.14 8.62
C PHE A 235 -3.91 21.86 7.12
N ILE A 236 -2.86 21.24 6.60
CA ILE A 236 -2.79 20.77 5.21
C ILE A 236 -2.10 19.41 5.14
N SER A 237 -2.70 18.50 4.42
CA SER A 237 -2.12 17.22 4.01
C SER A 237 -2.63 16.87 2.61
N GLY A 238 -2.06 15.84 1.98
CA GLY A 238 -2.57 15.34 0.69
C GLY A 238 -4.01 14.82 0.75
N LEU A 239 -4.60 14.62 1.94
CA LEU A 239 -5.98 14.13 2.06
C LEU A 239 -6.96 15.17 2.60
N LYS A 240 -6.47 16.22 3.27
CA LYS A 240 -7.33 17.14 3.99
C LYS A 240 -6.69 18.52 4.10
N ILE A 241 -7.52 19.54 3.92
CA ILE A 241 -7.20 20.93 4.21
C ILE A 241 -8.20 21.46 5.24
N VAL A 242 -7.71 22.16 6.25
CA VAL A 242 -8.53 22.85 7.26
C VAL A 242 -8.15 24.32 7.24
N VAL A 243 -9.17 25.17 7.27
CA VAL A 243 -9.03 26.61 7.25
C VAL A 243 -9.87 27.26 8.32
N GLU A 244 -9.44 28.42 8.75
CA GLU A 244 -10.15 29.30 9.66
C GLU A 244 -10.19 30.71 9.10
N ARG A 245 -11.25 31.45 9.45
CA ARG A 245 -11.38 32.86 9.08
C ARG A 245 -10.36 33.67 9.87
N VAL A 246 -9.69 34.61 9.21
CA VAL A 246 -8.84 35.61 9.87
C VAL A 246 -9.73 36.64 10.55
#